data_AF-A0A016SNJ3-F1
#
_entry.id   AF-A0A016SNJ3-F1
#
_cell.length_a   1.000
_cell.length_b   1.000
_cell.length_c   1.000
_cell.angle_alpha   90.00
_cell.angle_beta   90.00
_cell.angle_gamma   90.00
#
_symmetry.space_group_name_H-M   'P 1'
#
loop_
_entity.id
_entity.type
_entity.pdbx_description
1 polymer ?
#
loop_
_entity_poly.entity_id
_entity_poly.type
_entity_poly.pdbx_seq_one_letter_code
_entity_poly.pdbx_strand_id
1 'polypeptide(L)'
;MEQKPKADPNLTARNLCSIQRIDPCAVAILDKATHAAKYNFDVATKSWTKTNIEGALFIIQRADKPYYSLIIANRQSLDDMVEPVNPLTKMNLEGHYLFFCKPDIQRYMFNKLSHVKVRPYGAQDNENGQECELLERV
;
A
#
# COMPACT_ATOMS: atom_id res chain seq x y z
N MET A 1 25.82 5.10 10.02
CA MET A 1 24.88 4.09 10.54
C MET A 1 23.63 4.82 10.99
N GLU A 2 22.62 4.91 10.13
CA GLU A 2 21.38 5.62 10.47
C GLU A 2 20.48 4.66 11.25
N GLN A 3 20.45 4.82 12.58
CA GLN A 3 19.59 4.02 13.43
C GLN A 3 18.15 4.48 13.24
N LYS A 4 17.35 3.66 12.54
CA LYS A 4 15.91 3.85 12.38
C LYS A 4 15.27 3.96 13.77
N PRO A 5 14.56 5.04 14.12
CA PRO A 5 13.93 5.16 15.43
C PRO A 5 12.95 4.00 15.64
N LYS A 6 13.16 3.25 16.72
CA LYS A 6 12.34 2.09 17.10
C LYS A 6 10.93 2.61 17.44
N ALA A 7 9.92 2.14 16.73
CA ALA A 7 8.54 2.60 16.91
C ALA A 7 8.04 2.32 18.34
N ASP A 8 7.26 3.25 18.91
CA ASP A 8 6.62 3.07 20.22
C ASP A 8 5.69 1.84 20.22
N PRO A 9 5.95 0.83 21.08
CA PRO A 9 5.13 -0.37 21.17
C PRO A 9 3.65 -0.10 21.48
N ASN A 10 3.36 0.89 22.33
CA ASN A 10 1.98 1.24 22.69
C ASN A 10 1.23 1.81 21.49
N LEU A 11 1.89 2.66 20.72
CA LEU A 11 1.31 3.25 19.51
C LEU A 11 1.06 2.16 18.45
N THR A 12 1.97 1.20 18.35
CA THR A 12 1.84 0.07 17.40
C THR A 12 0.65 -0.83 17.75
N ALA A 13 0.50 -1.18 19.03
CA ALA A 13 -0.62 -1.99 19.51
C ALA A 13 -1.98 -1.30 19.30
N ARG A 14 -2.06 0.01 19.57
CA ARG A 14 -3.28 0.81 19.32
C ARG A 14 -3.64 0.84 17.85
N ASN A 15 -2.67 1.09 16.96
CA ASN A 15 -2.89 1.08 15.52
C ASN A 15 -3.37 -0.30 15.06
N LEU A 16 -2.75 -1.39 15.52
CA LEU A 16 -3.17 -2.74 15.15
C LEU A 16 -4.61 -3.03 15.60
N CYS A 17 -4.98 -2.66 16.82
CA CYS A 17 -6.35 -2.81 17.32
C CYS A 17 -7.36 -2.03 16.47
N SER A 18 -7.02 -0.82 16.03
CA SER A 18 -7.85 -0.05 15.09
C SER A 18 -8.00 -0.76 13.75
N ILE A 19 -6.91 -1.31 13.19
CA ILE A 19 -6.96 -2.04 11.93
C ILE A 19 -7.74 -3.35 12.03
N GLN A 20 -7.69 -4.03 13.17
CA GLN A 20 -8.48 -5.25 13.40
C GLN A 20 -9.99 -5.02 13.40
N ARG A 21 -10.45 -3.76 13.57
CA ARG A 21 -11.86 -3.40 13.38
C ARG A 21 -12.27 -3.35 11.91
N ILE A 22 -11.31 -3.05 11.03
CA ILE A 22 -11.49 -3.01 9.57
C ILE A 22 -11.28 -4.41 8.98
N ASP A 23 -10.23 -5.11 9.44
CA ASP A 23 -9.86 -6.45 9.00
C ASP A 23 -9.50 -7.34 10.19
N PRO A 24 -10.44 -8.18 10.68
CA PRO A 24 -10.21 -9.07 11.83
C PRO A 24 -9.05 -10.06 11.64
N CYS A 25 -8.65 -10.35 10.39
CA CYS A 25 -7.53 -11.25 10.11
C CYS A 25 -6.17 -10.57 10.28
N ALA A 26 -6.10 -9.26 10.53
CA ALA A 26 -4.84 -8.53 10.68
C ALA A 26 -4.04 -9.02 11.92
N VAL A 27 -2.81 -9.48 11.69
CA VAL A 27 -1.90 -9.95 12.74
C VAL A 27 -0.74 -9.01 13.01
N ALA A 28 -0.32 -8.22 12.01
CA ALA A 28 0.77 -7.26 12.16
C ALA A 28 0.64 -6.11 11.16
N ILE A 29 1.13 -4.93 11.55
CA ILE A 29 1.36 -3.79 10.64
C ILE A 29 2.82 -3.84 10.21
N LEU A 30 3.06 -4.00 8.91
CA LEU A 30 4.39 -4.09 8.31
C LEU A 30 4.97 -2.70 8.01
N ASP A 31 4.13 -1.80 7.50
CA ASP A 31 4.50 -0.41 7.25
C ASP A 31 3.26 0.50 7.25
N LYS A 32 3.47 1.81 7.35
CA LYS A 32 2.38 2.80 7.37
C LYS A 32 2.76 4.14 6.77
N ALA A 33 1.79 4.83 6.20
CA ALA A 33 1.87 6.25 5.84
C ALA A 33 0.84 7.06 6.62
N THR A 34 1.22 8.27 7.04
CA THR A 34 0.30 9.17 7.76
C THR A 34 -0.82 9.69 6.86
N HIS A 35 -0.59 9.72 5.55
CA HIS A 35 -1.55 10.20 4.58
C HIS A 35 -1.40 9.47 3.23
N ALA A 36 -2.53 9.02 2.70
CA ALA A 36 -2.72 8.52 1.35
C ALA A 36 -4.11 8.88 0.85
N ALA A 37 -4.22 9.18 -0.45
CA ALA A 37 -5.47 9.39 -1.15
C ALA A 37 -5.53 8.44 -2.35
N LYS A 38 -6.69 7.80 -2.57
CA LYS A 38 -6.91 6.92 -3.72
C LYS A 38 -7.35 7.72 -4.94
N TYR A 39 -6.81 7.35 -6.09
CA TYR A 39 -7.24 7.81 -7.40
C TYR A 39 -7.61 6.61 -8.26
N ASN A 40 -8.66 6.76 -9.07
CA ASN A 40 -9.07 5.79 -10.08
C ASN A 40 -8.61 6.27 -11.45
N PHE A 41 -8.08 5.35 -12.26
CA PHE A 41 -7.80 5.64 -13.66
C PHE A 41 -9.03 5.33 -14.52
N ASP A 42 -9.53 6.33 -15.23
CA ASP A 42 -10.55 6.16 -16.25
C ASP A 42 -9.89 5.81 -17.59
N VAL A 43 -10.21 4.63 -18.11
CA VAL A 43 -9.64 4.12 -19.38
C VAL A 43 -10.18 4.88 -20.59
N ALA A 44 -11.44 5.34 -20.55
CA ALA A 44 -12.08 6.02 -21.68
C ALA A 44 -11.47 7.41 -21.88
N THR A 45 -11.29 8.15 -20.79
CA THR A 45 -10.71 9.50 -20.82
C THR A 45 -9.20 9.52 -20.64
N LYS A 46 -8.58 8.37 -20.32
CA LYS A 46 -7.15 8.22 -19.98
C LYS A 46 -6.70 9.19 -18.89
N SER A 47 -7.54 9.38 -17.87
CA SER A 47 -7.32 10.38 -16.83
C SER A 47 -7.44 9.79 -15.43
N TRP A 48 -6.79 10.44 -14.45
CA TRP A 48 -6.89 10.08 -13.04
C TRP A 48 -7.95 10.92 -12.35
N THR A 49 -8.89 10.25 -11.67
CA THR A 49 -9.95 10.89 -10.89
C THR A 49 -9.75 10.59 -9.42
N LYS A 50 -9.65 11.64 -8.59
CA LYS A 50 -9.56 11.52 -7.13
C LYS A 50 -10.85 10.93 -6.58
N THR A 51 -10.77 9.97 -5.66
CA THR A 51 -11.94 9.44 -4.95
C THR A 51 -12.13 10.14 -3.60
N ASN A 52 -13.19 9.77 -2.88
CA ASN A 52 -13.46 10.18 -1.49
C ASN A 52 -12.71 9.33 -0.44
N ILE A 53 -11.76 8.48 -0.86
CA ILE A 53 -10.98 7.62 0.03
C ILE A 53 -9.64 8.31 0.29
N GLU A 54 -9.51 8.87 1.49
CA GLU A 54 -8.33 9.61 1.91
C GLU A 54 -8.10 9.45 3.42
N GLY A 55 -6.90 9.02 3.81
CA GLY A 55 -6.60 8.78 5.21
C GLY A 55 -5.25 8.13 5.46
N ALA A 56 -5.13 7.38 6.56
CA ALA A 56 -3.86 6.72 6.89
C ALA A 56 -3.74 5.40 6.13
N LEU A 57 -2.56 5.16 5.55
CA LEU A 57 -2.25 3.93 4.81
C LEU A 57 -1.56 2.92 5.72
N PHE A 58 -1.96 1.66 5.63
CA PHE A 58 -1.33 0.55 6.34
C PHE A 58 -1.07 -0.60 5.38
N ILE A 59 0.11 -1.20 5.50
CA ILE A 59 0.42 -2.50 4.90
C ILE A 59 0.39 -3.50 6.04
N ILE A 60 -0.45 -4.52 5.93
CA ILE A 60 -0.64 -5.50 6.99
C ILE A 60 -0.30 -6.92 6.55
N GLN A 61 0.09 -7.74 7.53
CA GLN A 61 0.09 -9.18 7.44
C GLN A 61 -1.24 -9.71 8.01
N ARG A 62 -1.79 -10.74 7.37
CA ARG A 62 -3.03 -11.42 7.75
C ARG A 62 -2.78 -12.86 8.20
N ALA A 63 -3.66 -13.37 9.05
CA ALA A 63 -3.63 -14.75 9.54
C ALA A 63 -3.99 -15.78 8.45
N ASP A 64 -4.73 -15.37 7.42
CA ASP A 64 -5.18 -16.23 6.33
C ASP A 64 -5.10 -15.51 4.99
N LYS A 65 -5.19 -16.28 3.88
CA LYS A 65 -5.16 -15.78 2.51
C LYS A 65 -6.29 -14.75 2.27
N PRO A 66 -6.01 -13.67 1.53
CA PRO A 66 -4.69 -13.20 1.09
C PRO A 66 -3.82 -12.80 2.30
N TYR A 67 -2.58 -13.28 2.39
CA TYR A 67 -1.73 -13.10 3.58
C TYR A 67 -1.24 -11.66 3.80
N TYR A 68 -1.47 -10.78 2.83
CA TYR A 68 -1.11 -9.37 2.90
C TYR A 68 -2.23 -8.53 2.31
N SER A 69 -2.48 -7.38 2.94
CA SER A 69 -3.44 -6.40 2.45
C SER A 69 -2.91 -4.99 2.66
N LEU A 70 -3.36 -4.09 1.79
CA LEU A 70 -3.17 -2.66 1.93
C LEU A 70 -4.50 -2.04 2.36
N ILE A 71 -4.47 -1.21 3.39
CA ILE A 71 -5.66 -0.57 3.96
C ILE A 71 -5.49 0.94 3.95
N ILE A 72 -6.50 1.67 3.47
CA ILE A 72 -6.64 3.09 3.77
C ILE A 72 -7.79 3.24 4.76
N ALA A 73 -7.42 3.60 5.99
CA ALA A 73 -8.37 3.99 7.02
C ALA A 73 -8.88 5.41 6.70
N ASN A 74 -10.07 5.50 6.13
CA ASN A 74 -10.65 6.72 5.59
C ASN A 74 -10.98 7.69 6.73
N ARG A 75 -10.67 8.97 6.53
CA ARG A 75 -10.97 10.03 7.51
C ARG A 75 -12.27 10.77 7.22
N GLN A 76 -12.76 10.68 5.98
CA GLN A 76 -13.91 11.45 5.51
C GLN A 76 -15.24 10.71 5.70
N SER A 77 -15.21 9.38 5.85
CA SER A 77 -16.38 8.53 6.07
C SER A 77 -15.97 7.23 6.75
N LEU A 78 -16.95 6.36 7.01
CA LEU A 78 -16.73 4.99 7.49
C LEU A 78 -16.43 3.99 6.35
N ASP A 79 -16.23 4.50 5.12
CA ASP A 79 -15.91 3.67 3.95
C ASP A 79 -14.39 3.55 3.80
N ASP A 80 -13.83 2.60 4.56
CA ASP A 80 -12.42 2.22 4.51
C ASP A 80 -12.11 1.40 3.27
N MET A 81 -10.92 1.59 2.70
CA MET A 81 -10.47 0.75 1.60
C MET A 81 -9.64 -0.41 2.12
N VAL A 82 -10.01 -1.63 1.73
CA VAL A 82 -9.20 -2.83 1.96
C VAL A 82 -8.86 -3.47 0.62
N GLU A 83 -7.56 -3.59 0.36
CA GLU A 83 -7.02 -4.08 -0.90
C GLU A 83 -6.12 -5.29 -0.68
N PRO A 84 -6.62 -6.53 -0.92
CA PRO A 84 -5.82 -7.73 -1.03
C PRO A 84 -4.58 -7.60 -1.91
N VAL A 85 -3.41 -7.99 -1.39
CA VAL A 85 -2.21 -8.12 -2.22
C VAL A 85 -2.15 -9.54 -2.76
N ASN A 86 -2.42 -9.68 -4.06
CA ASN A 86 -2.31 -10.93 -4.78
C ASN A 86 -0.94 -11.05 -5.48
N PRO A 87 -0.40 -12.26 -5.70
CA PRO A 87 0.85 -12.45 -6.43
C PRO A 87 0.84 -11.88 -7.86
N LEU A 88 -0.34 -11.72 -8.46
CA LEU A 88 -0.53 -11.15 -9.80
C LEU A 88 -0.66 -9.61 -9.78
N THR A 89 -0.78 -9.01 -8.60
CA THR A 89 -0.88 -7.56 -8.46
C THR A 89 0.49 -6.94 -8.73
N LYS A 90 0.57 -6.11 -9.78
CA LYS A 90 1.78 -5.34 -10.06
C LYS A 90 1.73 -4.02 -9.31
N MET A 91 2.82 -3.71 -8.59
CA MET A 91 2.97 -2.45 -7.87
C MET A 91 4.20 -1.71 -8.38
N ASN A 92 4.07 -0.41 -8.63
CA ASN A 92 5.20 0.46 -8.96
C ASN A 92 5.25 1.68 -8.04
N LEU A 93 6.43 2.06 -7.59
CA LEU A 93 6.65 3.26 -6.79
C LEU A 93 7.40 4.29 -7.63
N GLU A 94 6.77 5.42 -7.89
CA GLU A 94 7.38 6.52 -8.62
C GLU A 94 7.29 7.81 -7.79
N GLY A 95 8.43 8.26 -7.26
CA GLY A 95 8.48 9.39 -6.34
C GLY A 95 7.57 9.19 -5.12
N HIS A 96 6.52 10.02 -5.03
CA HIS A 96 5.52 9.99 -3.97
C HIS A 96 4.28 9.16 -4.33
N TYR A 97 4.25 8.46 -5.46
CA TYR A 97 3.07 7.74 -5.93
C TYR A 97 3.28 6.24 -5.93
N LEU A 98 2.31 5.49 -5.39
CA LEU A 98 2.27 4.04 -5.46
C LEU A 98 1.15 3.63 -6.42
N PHE A 99 1.52 3.01 -7.52
CA PHE A 99 0.62 2.52 -8.55
C PHE A 99 0.31 1.05 -8.34
N PHE A 100 -0.96 0.70 -8.44
CA PHE A 100 -1.46 -0.67 -8.41
C PHE A 100 -2.13 -1.01 -9.74
N CYS A 101 -1.66 -2.09 -10.35
CA CYS A 101 -2.24 -2.66 -11.57
C CYS A 101 -2.73 -4.07 -11.25
N LYS A 102 -4.05 -4.24 -11.23
CA LYS A 102 -4.66 -5.56 -11.08
C LYS A 102 -4.94 -6.22 -12.43
N PRO A 103 -5.05 -7.56 -12.46
CA PRO A 103 -5.42 -8.30 -13.66
C PRO A 103 -6.82 -7.97 -14.21
N ASP A 104 -7.72 -7.43 -13.40
CA ASP A 104 -9.09 -7.03 -13.78
C ASP A 104 -9.19 -5.59 -14.32
N ILE A 105 -8.07 -5.02 -14.80
CA ILE A 105 -7.97 -3.68 -15.41
C ILE A 105 -8.12 -2.54 -14.37
N GLN A 106 -8.35 -2.86 -13.09
CA GLN A 106 -8.37 -1.84 -12.05
C GLN A 106 -6.97 -1.25 -11.86
N ARG A 107 -6.85 0.05 -12.14
CA ARG A 107 -5.65 0.84 -11.89
C ARG A 107 -5.95 1.93 -10.86
N TYR A 108 -5.19 1.91 -9.79
CA TYR A 108 -5.29 2.90 -8.72
C TYR A 108 -3.91 3.47 -8.38
N MET A 109 -3.89 4.74 -7.97
CA MET A 109 -2.69 5.43 -7.52
C MET A 109 -2.93 5.94 -6.10
N PHE A 110 -1.90 5.83 -5.26
CA PHE A 110 -1.87 6.44 -3.93
C PHE A 110 -0.82 7.52 -3.86
N ASN A 111 -1.22 8.76 -3.53
CA ASN A 111 -0.24 9.80 -3.19
C ASN A 111 0.22 9.61 -1.75
N LYS A 112 1.47 9.21 -1.58
CA LYS A 112 2.12 8.88 -0.33
C LYS A 112 2.99 10.05 0.11
N LEU A 113 2.51 10.78 1.11
CA LEU A 113 3.18 11.97 1.66
C LEU A 113 4.24 11.65 2.73
N SER A 114 4.48 10.37 3.07
CA SER A 114 5.49 9.95 4.07
C SER A 114 6.23 8.66 3.69
N HIS A 115 7.51 8.50 4.09
CA HIS A 115 8.43 7.42 3.69
C HIS A 115 8.05 5.98 4.11
N VAL A 116 7.13 5.33 3.39
CA VAL A 116 6.93 3.85 3.37
C VAL A 116 8.05 3.21 2.52
N LYS A 117 8.69 2.12 2.97
CA LYS A 117 9.59 1.34 2.11
C LYS A 117 8.81 0.13 1.58
N VAL A 118 8.21 0.26 0.40
CA VAL A 118 7.59 -0.89 -0.28
C VAL A 118 8.72 -1.76 -0.83
N ARG A 119 9.02 -2.89 -0.17
CA ARG A 119 9.88 -3.91 -0.79
C ARG A 119 8.99 -4.75 -1.72
N PRO A 120 9.32 -4.86 -3.01
CA PRO A 120 8.59 -5.74 -3.92
C PRO A 120 8.69 -7.18 -3.41
N TYR A 121 7.55 -7.88 -3.44
CA TYR A 121 7.47 -9.30 -3.06
C TYR A 121 8.31 -10.12 -4.03
N GLY A 122 9.41 -10.73 -3.55
CA GLY A 122 10.27 -11.62 -4.35
C GLY A 122 11.70 -11.13 -4.64
N ALA A 123 12.13 -9.98 -4.12
CA ALA A 123 13.55 -9.61 -4.16
C ALA A 123 14.35 -10.48 -3.18
N GLN A 124 14.88 -11.62 -3.66
CA GLN A 124 16.03 -12.24 -3.02
C GLN A 124 17.21 -11.27 -3.18
N ASP A 125 17.91 -11.01 -2.07
CA ASP A 125 19.12 -10.19 -2.04
C ASP A 125 20.22 -10.88 -2.86
N ASN A 126 20.21 -10.69 -4.19
CA ASN A 126 21.33 -11.05 -5.05
C ASN A 126 22.20 -9.81 -5.23
N GLU A 127 23.41 -9.86 -4.70
CA GLU A 127 24.42 -8.78 -4.66
C GLU A 127 24.96 -8.33 -6.03
N ASN A 128 24.36 -8.76 -7.13
CA ASN A 128 24.77 -8.36 -8.48
C ASN A 128 23.64 -7.59 -9.15
N GLY A 129 23.68 -6.26 -9.01
CA GLY A 129 22.70 -5.33 -9.54
C GLY A 129 22.50 -5.44 -11.05
N GLN A 130 21.54 -6.25 -11.47
CA GLN A 130 20.85 -6.10 -12.73
C GLN A 130 19.40 -5.71 -12.44
N GLU A 131 19.15 -4.43 -12.63
CA GLU A 131 17.85 -3.77 -12.59
C GLU A 131 16.93 -4.48 -13.58
N CYS A 132 15.75 -4.90 -13.11
CA CYS A 132 14.71 -5.43 -13.99
C CYS A 132 14.17 -4.30 -14.88
N GLU A 133 14.80 -4.14 -16.04
CA GLU A 133 14.22 -3.50 -17.22
C GLU A 133 12.87 -4.16 -17.53
N LEU A 134 11.75 -3.48 -17.26
CA LEU A 134 10.48 -3.78 -17.93
C LEU A 134 9.63 -2.51 -18.07
N LEU A 135 9.84 -1.88 -19.23
CA LEU A 135 8.86 -1.22 -20.10
C LEU A 135 8.45 0.23 -19.81
N GLU A 136 9.31 1.11 -20.34
CA GLU A 136 9.01 2.18 -21.31
C GLU A 136 7.74 3.03 -21.13
N ARG A 137 8.01 4.31 -20.85
CA ARG A 137 7.39 5.51 -21.41
C ARG A 137 5.85 5.56 -21.41
N VAL A 138 5.34 6.33 -20.46
CA VAL A 138 4.31 7.34 -20.74
C VAL A 138 4.78 8.67 -20.16
#